data_AF-A0A318CNC0-F1
#
_entry.id   AF-A0A318CNC0-F1
#
_cell.length_a   1.000
_cell.length_b   1.000
_cell.length_c   1.000
_cell.angle_alpha   90.00
_cell.angle_beta   90.00
_cell.angle_gamma   90.00
#
_symmetry.space_group_name_H-M   'P 1'
#
loop_
_entity.id
_entity.type
_entity.pdbx_description
1 polymer ?
#
loop_
_entity_poly.entity_id
_entity_poly.type
_entity_poly.pdbx_seq_one_letter_code
_entity_poly.pdbx_strand_id
1 'polypeptide(L)'
;MKRYLVSQREPLDGRHVILVSGSRYTKDGITWKGLYFTPKPWEYTVYASTFKLSHGISPASSALGAGGCTDCHGSCSSFWTRPVMKEPFNGESAMPIFEPNSVLLGMSSLAVKMSGFRHEILEPLLFYGTLTLLAGLLFFAVLCGGAIEYRGANGILADPGHRLMLGILGTILLGPAIIVLFGELLPSQAMGVLEVFHEGVGIVLVGSAFWLLVSSKSEKGAFFWLGILGVAFMTVTGAILMTTDAISIRQIVFTLHDIGAVVFSTLAASVFLLTFLRARRKG
;
A
#
# COMPACT_ATOMS: atom_id res chain seq x y z
N MET A 1 -45.90 -7.65 11.01
CA MET A 1 -45.67 -6.45 10.18
C MET A 1 -46.90 -5.99 9.39
N LYS A 2 -47.43 -6.74 8.39
CA LYS A 2 -48.59 -6.30 7.59
C LYS A 2 -49.79 -5.83 8.44
N ARG A 3 -50.18 -6.60 9.47
CA ARG A 3 -51.26 -6.24 10.40
C ARG A 3 -50.97 -4.94 11.18
N TYR A 4 -49.70 -4.70 11.55
CA TYR A 4 -49.28 -3.47 12.23
C TYR A 4 -49.37 -2.26 11.29
N LEU A 5 -48.92 -2.38 10.04
CA LEU A 5 -49.05 -1.30 9.06
C LEU A 5 -50.52 -0.97 8.75
N VAL A 6 -51.39 -1.99 8.66
CA VAL A 6 -52.84 -1.78 8.54
C VAL A 6 -53.40 -1.06 9.78
N SER A 7 -52.95 -1.39 10.99
CA SER A 7 -53.42 -0.68 12.20
C SER A 7 -52.92 0.77 12.28
N GLN A 8 -51.79 1.08 11.63
CA GLN A 8 -51.30 2.45 11.43
C GLN A 8 -51.96 3.18 10.24
N ARG A 9 -52.95 2.57 9.57
CA ARG A 9 -53.65 3.11 8.39
C ARG A 9 -52.73 3.39 7.19
N GLU A 10 -51.66 2.62 7.04
CA GLU A 10 -50.79 2.70 5.87
C GLU A 10 -51.50 2.20 4.60
N PRO A 11 -51.42 2.92 3.46
CA PRO A 11 -52.08 2.53 2.21
C PRO A 11 -51.31 1.38 1.54
N LEU A 12 -51.81 0.16 1.70
CA LEU A 12 -51.20 -1.07 1.19
C LEU A 12 -51.85 -1.60 -0.10
N ASP A 13 -52.82 -0.90 -0.69
CA ASP A 13 -53.51 -1.35 -1.90
C ASP A 13 -52.54 -1.48 -3.08
N GLY A 14 -52.52 -2.68 -3.68
CA GLY A 14 -51.57 -3.03 -4.74
C GLY A 14 -50.11 -3.17 -4.29
N ARG A 15 -49.81 -3.07 -2.98
CA ARG A 15 -48.44 -3.11 -2.45
C ARG A 15 -48.18 -4.38 -1.65
N HIS A 16 -46.93 -4.86 -1.72
CA HIS A 16 -46.45 -5.98 -0.91
C HIS A 16 -45.45 -5.50 0.12
N VAL A 17 -45.65 -5.89 1.38
CA VAL A 17 -44.68 -5.65 2.45
C VAL A 17 -43.56 -6.68 2.30
N ILE A 18 -42.34 -6.20 2.12
CA ILE A 18 -41.13 -7.01 2.03
C ILE A 18 -40.18 -6.54 3.11
N LEU A 19 -39.64 -7.47 3.88
CA LEU A 19 -38.57 -7.20 4.83
C LEU A 19 -37.23 -7.46 4.13
N VAL A 20 -36.28 -6.55 4.31
CA VAL A 20 -34.96 -6.61 3.71
C VAL A 20 -33.90 -6.54 4.82
N SER A 21 -32.90 -7.40 4.74
CA SER A 21 -31.75 -7.42 5.65
C SER A 21 -30.51 -7.73 4.81
N GLY A 22 -29.59 -6.78 4.68
CA GLY A 22 -28.41 -6.93 3.82
C GLY A 22 -28.79 -7.34 2.37
N SER A 23 -28.24 -8.47 1.92
CA SER A 23 -28.44 -9.03 0.58
C SER A 23 -29.58 -10.07 0.47
N ARG A 24 -30.50 -10.11 1.44
CA ARG A 24 -31.64 -11.05 1.49
C ARG A 24 -32.95 -10.33 1.79
N TYR A 25 -34.05 -10.94 1.36
CA TYR A 25 -35.40 -10.45 1.59
C TYR A 25 -36.37 -11.57 1.97
N THR A 26 -37.48 -11.20 2.59
CA THR A 26 -38.56 -12.13 2.93
C THR A 26 -39.93 -11.44 2.85
N LYS A 27 -40.97 -12.23 2.54
CA LYS A 27 -42.38 -11.79 2.53
C LYS A 27 -43.12 -12.21 3.81
N ASP A 28 -42.65 -13.26 4.48
CA ASP A 28 -43.30 -13.89 5.64
C ASP A 28 -42.52 -13.69 6.94
N GLY A 29 -41.26 -13.24 6.87
CA GLY A 29 -40.38 -13.09 8.03
C GLY A 29 -39.64 -14.39 8.42
N ILE A 30 -39.94 -15.50 7.74
CA ILE A 30 -39.46 -16.84 8.09
C ILE A 30 -38.56 -17.37 6.96
N THR A 31 -39.04 -17.31 5.73
CA THR A 31 -38.34 -17.81 4.55
C THR A 31 -37.55 -16.67 3.92
N TRP A 32 -36.24 -16.66 4.14
CA TRP A 32 -35.33 -15.68 3.58
C TRP A 32 -34.78 -16.14 2.23
N LYS A 33 -34.88 -15.28 1.22
CA LYS A 33 -34.32 -15.51 -0.11
C LYS A 33 -33.21 -14.49 -0.39
N GLY A 34 -32.13 -14.95 -1.02
CA GLY A 34 -31.13 -14.03 -1.56
C GLY A 34 -31.76 -13.13 -2.63
N LEU A 35 -31.20 -11.94 -2.80
CA LEU A 35 -31.57 -11.06 -3.90
C LEU A 35 -31.20 -11.70 -5.24
N TYR A 36 -31.93 -11.34 -6.29
CA TYR A 36 -31.69 -11.84 -7.64
C TYR A 36 -30.41 -11.25 -8.29
N PHE A 37 -29.76 -10.29 -7.63
CA PHE A 37 -28.52 -9.66 -8.06
C PHE A 37 -27.56 -9.54 -6.88
N THR A 38 -26.27 -9.49 -7.19
CA THR A 38 -25.19 -9.27 -6.22
C THR A 38 -24.89 -7.77 -6.15
N PRO A 39 -25.04 -7.11 -4.98
CA PRO A 39 -24.64 -5.72 -4.79
C PRO A 39 -23.17 -5.51 -5.18
N LYS A 40 -22.83 -4.34 -5.71
CA LYS A 40 -21.43 -3.98 -5.93
C LYS A 40 -20.71 -3.80 -4.58
N PRO A 41 -19.37 -3.94 -4.52
CA PRO A 41 -18.61 -3.81 -3.26
C PRO A 41 -18.83 -2.51 -2.49
N TRP A 42 -19.29 -1.44 -3.15
CA TRP A 42 -19.53 -0.11 -2.58
C TRP A 42 -21.01 0.18 -2.24
N GLU A 43 -21.91 -0.79 -2.37
CA GLU A 43 -23.35 -0.63 -2.12
C GLU A 43 -23.74 -1.31 -0.79
N TYR A 44 -24.41 -0.57 0.11
CA TYR A 44 -24.82 -1.12 1.41
C TYR A 44 -26.19 -1.84 1.36
N THR A 45 -27.07 -1.49 0.42
CA THR A 45 -28.40 -2.13 0.28
C THR A 45 -28.83 -2.28 -1.18
N VAL A 46 -29.87 -3.11 -1.36
CA VAL A 46 -30.70 -3.35 -2.57
C VAL A 46 -31.04 -2.15 -3.46
N TYR A 47 -30.98 -0.92 -2.94
CA TYR A 47 -31.38 0.28 -3.68
C TYR A 47 -30.21 1.20 -3.96
N ALA A 48 -28.99 0.66 -4.03
CA ALA A 48 -27.77 1.45 -4.21
C ALA A 48 -27.65 2.55 -3.15
N SER A 49 -27.98 2.23 -1.89
CA SER A 49 -27.70 3.14 -0.79
C SER A 49 -26.20 3.21 -0.59
N THR A 50 -25.55 4.14 -1.29
CA THR A 50 -24.19 4.56 -1.05
C THR A 50 -24.23 5.58 0.09
N PHE A 51 -23.70 5.25 1.25
CA PHE A 51 -23.48 6.27 2.27
C PHE A 51 -22.40 7.21 1.75
N LYS A 52 -22.77 8.46 1.47
CA LYS A 52 -21.79 9.50 1.20
C LYS A 52 -21.00 9.72 2.50
N LEU A 53 -19.68 9.60 2.45
CA LEU A 53 -18.78 9.82 3.59
C LEU A 53 -18.85 11.27 4.13
N SER A 54 -19.37 12.20 3.34
CA SER A 54 -19.45 13.64 3.63
C SER A 54 -20.52 13.97 4.66
N HIS A 55 -20.35 13.53 5.89
CA HIS A 55 -21.03 14.15 7.03
C HIS A 55 -20.28 15.46 7.26
N GLY A 56 -20.94 16.60 7.08
CA GLY A 56 -20.33 17.91 7.29
C GLY A 56 -19.90 18.09 8.74
N ILE A 57 -18.65 17.77 9.05
CA ILE A 57 -18.06 17.96 10.38
C ILE A 57 -17.48 19.37 10.45
N SER A 58 -17.99 20.18 11.39
CA SER A 58 -17.50 21.53 11.66
C SER A 58 -17.09 21.66 13.14
N PRO A 59 -15.88 22.15 13.45
CA PRO A 59 -14.85 22.61 12.50
C PRO A 59 -14.22 21.43 11.73
N ALA A 60 -13.65 21.71 10.56
CA ALA A 60 -13.00 20.69 9.73
C ALA A 60 -11.87 19.94 10.47
N SER A 61 -11.22 20.60 11.44
CA SER A 61 -10.19 20.00 12.30
C SER A 61 -10.72 18.89 13.22
N SER A 62 -12.05 18.78 13.39
CA SER A 62 -12.67 17.69 14.14
C SER A 62 -13.05 16.49 13.27
N ALA A 63 -12.85 16.58 11.95
CA ALA A 63 -13.08 15.46 11.05
C ALA A 63 -11.99 14.40 11.25
N LEU A 64 -12.41 13.13 11.21
CA LEU A 64 -11.47 12.02 11.17
C LEU A 64 -10.62 12.13 9.89
N GLY A 65 -9.29 12.10 10.02
CA GLY A 65 -8.36 12.33 8.92
C GLY A 65 -7.84 13.77 8.83
N ALA A 66 -8.30 14.70 9.69
CA ALA A 66 -7.76 16.05 9.76
C ALA A 66 -6.28 16.09 10.20
N GLY A 67 -5.82 15.10 10.97
CA GLY A 67 -4.41 14.89 11.31
C GLY A 67 -3.63 14.07 10.29
N GLY A 68 -4.24 13.72 9.15
CA GLY A 68 -3.64 12.93 8.09
C GLY A 68 -3.88 11.42 8.23
N CYS A 69 -3.08 10.61 7.53
CA CYS A 69 -3.31 9.17 7.41
C CYS A 69 -3.25 8.43 8.75
N THR A 70 -2.43 8.89 9.70
CA THR A 70 -2.23 8.24 11.01
C THR A 70 -3.46 8.33 11.92
N ASP A 71 -4.38 9.28 11.69
CA ASP A 71 -5.66 9.35 12.43
C ASP A 71 -6.45 8.06 12.31
N CYS A 72 -6.45 7.45 11.12
CA CYS A 72 -7.11 6.18 10.85
C CYS A 72 -6.14 5.02 10.88
N HIS A 73 -4.95 5.18 10.32
CA HIS A 73 -4.03 4.07 10.10
C HIS A 73 -3.04 3.84 11.23
N GLY A 74 -2.93 4.73 12.22
CA GLY A 74 -1.98 4.60 13.33
C GLY A 74 -2.22 3.38 14.22
N SER A 75 -1.16 2.92 14.89
CA SER A 75 -1.16 1.77 15.80
C SER A 75 -2.12 1.95 16.98
N CYS A 76 -2.31 3.20 17.41
CA CYS A 76 -3.24 3.58 18.49
C CYS A 76 -4.58 4.13 17.97
N SER A 77 -4.84 4.07 16.66
CA SER A 77 -6.09 4.60 16.12
C SER A 77 -7.29 3.78 16.59
N SER A 78 -8.26 4.46 17.22
CA SER A 78 -9.54 3.84 17.57
C SER A 78 -10.38 3.49 16.33
N PHE A 79 -10.03 3.97 15.14
CA PHE A 79 -10.78 3.71 13.90
C PHE A 79 -10.97 2.21 13.65
N TRP A 80 -9.96 1.38 13.92
CA TRP A 80 -10.02 -0.06 13.66
C TRP A 80 -10.80 -0.85 14.70
N THR A 81 -10.75 -0.41 15.96
CA THR A 81 -11.23 -1.18 17.11
C THR A 81 -12.57 -0.69 17.65
N ARG A 82 -12.96 0.53 17.31
CA ARG A 82 -14.23 1.12 17.76
C ARG A 82 -15.40 0.27 17.22
N PRO A 83 -16.38 -0.07 18.09
CA PRO A 83 -17.54 -0.84 17.68
C PRO A 83 -18.36 -0.05 16.66
N VAL A 84 -18.57 -0.65 15.50
CA VAL A 84 -19.49 -0.18 14.45
C VAL A 84 -20.72 -1.08 14.41
N MET A 85 -21.89 -0.49 14.19
CA MET A 85 -23.14 -1.25 14.14
C MET A 85 -23.16 -2.10 12.86
N LYS A 86 -23.08 -3.42 13.02
CA LYS A 86 -23.15 -4.39 11.93
C LYS A 86 -24.60 -4.63 11.51
N GLU A 87 -25.44 -4.88 12.50
CA GLU A 87 -26.86 -5.17 12.31
C GLU A 87 -27.67 -4.36 13.33
N PRO A 88 -28.67 -3.57 12.89
CA PRO A 88 -29.44 -2.73 13.80
C PRO A 88 -30.37 -3.53 14.71
N PHE A 89 -30.86 -4.68 14.24
CA PHE A 89 -31.75 -5.57 15.01
C PHE A 89 -31.51 -7.02 14.60
N ASN A 90 -31.05 -7.86 15.52
CA ASN A 90 -30.92 -9.29 15.27
C ASN A 90 -32.27 -10.01 15.43
N GLY A 91 -32.40 -11.20 14.83
CA GLY A 91 -33.66 -11.97 14.82
C GLY A 91 -34.01 -12.66 16.16
N GLU A 92 -33.08 -12.72 17.12
CA GLU A 92 -33.26 -13.45 18.38
C GLU A 92 -33.61 -12.52 19.55
N SER A 93 -32.85 -11.45 19.75
CA SER A 93 -33.01 -10.49 20.85
C SER A 93 -33.54 -9.12 20.43
N ALA A 94 -33.71 -8.88 19.11
CA ALA A 94 -34.09 -7.57 18.57
C ALA A 94 -33.16 -6.43 19.03
N MET A 95 -31.91 -6.77 19.36
CA MET A 95 -30.87 -5.81 19.78
C MET A 95 -29.86 -5.58 18.66
N PRO A 96 -29.21 -4.40 18.63
CA PRO A 96 -28.13 -4.14 17.69
C PRO A 96 -26.91 -5.02 17.97
N ILE A 97 -26.29 -5.51 16.90
CA ILE A 97 -25.01 -6.20 16.93
C ILE A 97 -23.93 -5.22 16.49
N PHE A 98 -22.88 -5.11 17.30
CA PHE A 98 -21.70 -4.32 17.00
C PHE A 98 -20.51 -5.23 16.76
N GLU A 99 -19.61 -4.82 15.86
CA GLU A 99 -18.32 -5.47 15.65
C GLU A 99 -17.22 -4.42 15.46
N PRO A 100 -15.93 -4.77 15.65
CA PRO A 100 -14.84 -3.85 15.34
C PRO A 100 -14.82 -3.51 13.86
N ASN A 101 -14.52 -2.24 13.53
CA ASN A 101 -14.47 -1.77 12.16
C ASN A 101 -13.47 -2.56 11.29
N SER A 102 -12.36 -3.05 11.86
CA SER A 102 -11.41 -3.90 11.13
C SER A 102 -12.05 -5.20 10.63
N VAL A 103 -12.98 -5.78 11.38
CA VAL A 103 -13.70 -7.01 10.98
C VAL A 103 -14.64 -6.70 9.82
N LEU A 104 -15.39 -5.60 9.93
CA LEU A 104 -16.30 -5.13 8.88
C LEU A 104 -15.54 -4.87 7.56
N LEU A 105 -14.33 -4.30 7.64
CA LEU A 105 -13.48 -3.99 6.49
C LEU A 105 -12.66 -5.19 5.98
N GLY A 106 -12.82 -6.40 6.56
CA GLY A 106 -12.08 -7.58 6.12
C GLY A 106 -10.57 -7.54 6.42
N MET A 107 -10.18 -6.78 7.44
CA MET A 107 -8.79 -6.56 7.85
C MET A 107 -8.43 -7.46 9.04
N SER A 108 -7.38 -8.27 8.89
CA SER A 108 -6.83 -9.03 10.02
C SER A 108 -6.09 -8.12 11.01
N SER A 109 -5.96 -8.58 12.25
CA SER A 109 -5.20 -7.86 13.29
C SER A 109 -3.75 -7.62 12.90
N LEU A 110 -3.14 -8.54 12.14
CA LEU A 110 -1.78 -8.37 11.64
C LEU A 110 -1.73 -7.25 10.58
N ALA A 111 -2.67 -7.22 9.64
CA ALA A 111 -2.75 -6.18 8.63
C ALA A 111 -2.94 -4.78 9.23
N VAL A 112 -3.79 -4.66 10.26
CA VAL A 112 -3.98 -3.40 11.00
C VAL A 112 -2.67 -2.94 11.66
N LYS A 113 -1.97 -3.85 12.35
CA LYS A 113 -0.68 -3.52 13.00
C LYS A 113 0.40 -3.14 11.98
N MET A 114 0.48 -3.86 10.87
CA MET A 114 1.43 -3.60 9.79
C MET A 114 1.14 -2.28 9.08
N SER A 115 -0.14 -1.93 8.91
CA SER A 115 -0.57 -0.61 8.44
C SER A 115 -0.12 0.49 9.41
N GLY A 116 -0.34 0.31 10.72
CA GLY A 116 0.13 1.26 11.75
C GLY A 116 1.62 1.49 11.71
N PHE A 117 2.41 0.42 11.74
CA PHE A 117 3.86 0.50 11.61
C PHE A 117 4.29 1.21 10.32
N ARG A 118 3.63 0.89 9.19
CA ARG A 118 3.95 1.48 7.90
C ARG A 118 3.74 3.00 7.91
N HIS A 119 2.56 3.46 8.30
CA HIS A 119 2.23 4.89 8.25
C HIS A 119 2.94 5.71 9.34
N GLU A 120 3.15 5.16 10.53
CA GLU A 120 3.79 5.89 11.64
C GLU A 120 5.32 5.95 11.52
N ILE A 121 5.94 4.91 10.96
CA ILE A 121 7.39 4.75 11.00
C ILE A 121 7.96 4.64 9.58
N LEU A 122 7.45 3.69 8.78
CA LEU A 122 8.10 3.33 7.53
C LEU A 122 7.94 4.38 6.44
N GLU A 123 6.78 5.01 6.30
CA GLU A 123 6.54 6.09 5.33
C GLU A 123 7.38 7.34 5.67
N PRO A 124 7.38 7.85 6.92
CA PRO A 124 8.33 8.90 7.30
C PRO A 124 9.80 8.50 7.06
N LEU A 125 10.17 7.26 7.38
CA LEU A 125 11.53 6.77 7.14
C LEU A 125 11.85 6.69 5.64
N LEU A 126 10.91 6.27 4.79
CA LEU A 126 11.07 6.28 3.34
C LEU A 126 11.24 7.72 2.84
N PHE A 127 10.47 8.66 3.35
CA PHE A 127 10.58 10.08 2.99
C PHE A 127 11.92 10.67 3.39
N TYR A 128 12.18 10.76 4.69
CA TYR A 128 13.39 11.40 5.21
C TYR A 128 14.64 10.59 4.89
N GLY A 129 14.53 9.26 4.88
CA GLY A 129 15.63 8.35 4.53
C GLY A 129 16.02 8.45 3.06
N THR A 130 15.05 8.47 2.13
CA THR A 130 15.36 8.66 0.69
C THR A 130 15.98 10.04 0.47
N LEU A 131 15.42 11.10 1.06
CA LEU A 131 15.97 12.45 0.94
C LEU A 131 17.41 12.53 1.48
N THR A 132 17.66 11.97 2.66
CA THR A 132 18.98 11.95 3.29
C THR A 132 19.97 11.11 2.49
N LEU A 133 19.54 9.97 1.96
CA LEU A 133 20.35 9.11 1.11
C LEU A 133 20.75 9.83 -0.18
N LEU A 134 19.80 10.48 -0.86
CA LEU A 134 20.08 11.24 -2.08
C LEU A 134 20.98 12.44 -1.81
N ALA A 135 20.68 13.22 -0.76
CA ALA A 135 21.52 14.34 -0.33
C ALA A 135 22.93 13.88 0.05
N GLY A 136 23.06 12.74 0.74
CA GLY A 136 24.34 12.15 1.11
C GLY A 136 25.15 11.69 -0.09
N LEU A 137 24.52 11.01 -1.05
CA LEU A 137 25.17 10.62 -2.31
C LEU A 137 25.60 11.83 -3.13
N LEU A 138 24.76 12.87 -3.23
CA LEU A 138 25.08 14.12 -3.92
C LEU A 138 26.22 14.88 -3.23
N PHE A 139 26.14 15.06 -1.92
CA PHE A 139 27.18 15.73 -1.14
C PHE A 139 28.52 14.98 -1.24
N PHE A 140 28.47 13.65 -1.15
CA PHE A 140 29.64 12.82 -1.37
C PHE A 140 30.20 12.99 -2.79
N ALA A 141 29.34 13.03 -3.81
CA ALA A 141 29.76 13.27 -5.19
C ALA A 141 30.39 14.66 -5.39
N VAL A 142 29.89 15.70 -4.72
CA VAL A 142 30.48 17.06 -4.75
C VAL A 142 31.84 17.07 -4.05
N LEU A 143 31.93 16.53 -2.82
CA LEU A 143 33.18 16.49 -2.06
C LEU A 143 34.26 15.64 -2.73
N CYS A 144 33.85 14.54 -3.35
CA CYS A 144 34.74 13.60 -4.02
C CYS A 144 34.83 13.86 -5.53
N GLY A 145 34.18 14.91 -6.05
CA GLY A 145 34.08 15.19 -7.49
C GLY A 145 35.42 15.42 -8.19
N GLY A 146 36.46 15.79 -7.43
CA GLY A 146 37.84 15.84 -7.92
C GLY A 146 38.55 14.49 -8.02
N ALA A 147 37.99 13.40 -7.49
CA ALA A 147 38.58 12.06 -7.40
C ALA A 147 37.77 10.96 -8.11
N ILE A 148 36.63 11.30 -8.75
CA ILE A 148 35.93 10.38 -9.66
C ILE A 148 36.67 10.41 -10.99
N GLU A 149 37.85 9.79 -11.03
CA GLU A 149 38.55 9.57 -12.28
C GLU A 149 37.72 8.66 -13.20
N TYR A 150 37.79 8.89 -14.51
CA TYR A 150 37.16 8.06 -15.55
C TYR A 150 37.43 6.55 -15.34
N ARG A 151 38.59 6.21 -14.75
CA ARG A 151 38.99 4.84 -14.39
C ARG A 151 38.12 4.23 -13.28
N GLY A 152 37.71 5.02 -12.29
CA GLY A 152 36.80 4.61 -11.23
C GLY A 152 35.37 4.39 -11.73
N ALA A 153 34.89 5.24 -12.65
CA ALA A 153 33.59 5.08 -13.30
C ALA A 153 33.53 3.82 -14.19
N ASN A 154 34.60 3.54 -14.94
CA ASN A 154 34.70 2.30 -15.73
C ASN A 154 34.75 1.04 -14.86
N GLY A 155 35.38 1.10 -13.68
CA GLY A 155 35.39 -0.03 -12.74
C GLY A 155 34.00 -0.37 -12.20
N ILE A 156 33.18 0.64 -11.91
CA ILE A 156 31.78 0.48 -11.48
C ILE A 156 30.93 -0.17 -12.58
N LEU A 157 31.10 0.27 -13.83
CA LEU A 157 30.35 -0.28 -14.96
C LEU A 157 30.88 -1.63 -15.46
N ALA A 158 32.11 -2.02 -15.07
CA ALA A 158 32.67 -3.32 -15.43
C ALA A 158 32.19 -4.45 -14.52
N ASP A 159 31.85 -4.16 -13.26
CA ASP A 159 31.40 -5.17 -12.30
C ASP A 159 29.87 -5.40 -12.39
N PRO A 160 29.41 -6.66 -12.56
CA PRO A 160 27.98 -6.96 -12.68
C PRO A 160 27.20 -6.68 -11.39
N GLY A 161 27.83 -6.79 -10.21
CA GLY A 161 27.23 -6.47 -8.92
C GLY A 161 26.98 -4.98 -8.76
N HIS A 162 27.96 -4.14 -9.08
CA HIS A 162 27.79 -2.68 -9.07
C HIS A 162 26.74 -2.20 -10.06
N ARG A 163 26.69 -2.77 -11.27
CA ARG A 163 25.62 -2.48 -12.24
C ARG A 163 24.23 -2.82 -11.71
N LEU A 164 24.10 -3.95 -11.02
CA LEU A 164 22.83 -4.36 -10.41
C LEU A 164 22.42 -3.39 -9.28
N MET A 165 23.37 -2.99 -8.43
CA MET A 165 23.14 -1.99 -7.38
C MET A 165 22.73 -0.63 -7.96
N LEU A 166 23.30 -0.23 -9.10
CA LEU A 166 22.89 0.97 -9.81
C LEU A 166 21.45 0.87 -10.31
N GLY A 167 21.06 -0.29 -10.86
CA GLY A 167 19.69 -0.55 -11.30
C GLY A 167 18.68 -0.48 -10.15
N ILE A 168 19.05 -0.99 -8.97
CA ILE A 168 18.23 -0.88 -7.75
C ILE A 168 18.03 0.59 -7.37
N LEU A 169 19.11 1.38 -7.28
CA LEU A 169 19.02 2.83 -7.00
C LEU A 169 18.19 3.60 -8.04
N GLY A 170 18.37 3.28 -9.32
CA GLY A 170 17.59 3.89 -10.40
C GLY A 170 16.09 3.61 -10.26
N THR A 171 15.72 2.40 -9.85
CA THR A 171 14.31 2.02 -9.66
C THR A 171 13.65 2.78 -8.50
N ILE A 172 14.40 3.08 -7.45
CA ILE A 172 13.93 3.91 -6.32
C ILE A 172 13.72 5.35 -6.75
N LEU A 173 14.68 5.91 -7.50
CA LEU A 173 14.61 7.27 -8.03
C LEU A 173 13.43 7.48 -8.99
N LEU A 174 13.14 6.47 -9.80
CA LEU A 174 12.11 6.51 -10.84
C LEU A 174 10.72 6.07 -10.36
N GLY A 175 10.51 5.93 -9.04
CA GLY A 175 9.18 5.63 -8.48
C GLY A 175 9.02 6.16 -7.06
N PRO A 176 9.42 5.40 -6.03
CA PRO A 176 9.22 5.76 -4.62
C PRO A 176 9.69 7.17 -4.29
N ALA A 177 10.85 7.60 -4.78
CA ALA A 177 11.38 8.94 -4.48
C ALA A 177 10.45 10.05 -4.99
N ILE A 178 9.87 9.91 -6.19
CA ILE A 178 8.99 10.93 -6.76
C ILE A 178 7.65 10.93 -6.02
N ILE A 179 7.07 9.75 -5.80
CA ILE A 179 5.77 9.61 -5.09
C ILE A 179 5.89 10.16 -3.68
N VAL A 180 6.96 9.79 -2.97
CA VAL A 180 7.14 10.17 -1.58
C VAL A 180 7.44 11.66 -1.44
N LEU A 181 8.28 12.24 -2.31
CA LEU A 181 8.64 13.67 -2.22
C LEU A 181 7.58 14.62 -2.75
N PHE A 182 6.81 14.21 -3.76
CA PHE A 182 5.88 15.10 -4.47
C PHE A 182 4.42 14.65 -4.41
N GLY A 183 4.10 13.54 -3.74
CA GLY A 183 2.76 12.94 -3.75
C GLY A 183 1.64 13.90 -3.36
N GLU A 184 1.84 14.75 -2.35
CA GLU A 184 0.85 15.74 -1.92
C GLU A 184 0.60 16.86 -2.96
N LEU A 185 1.56 17.09 -3.85
CA LEU A 185 1.48 18.08 -4.92
C LEU A 185 0.91 17.48 -6.21
N LEU A 186 0.84 16.15 -6.31
CA LEU A 186 0.41 15.46 -7.51
C LEU A 186 -1.10 15.18 -7.48
N PRO A 187 -1.82 15.44 -8.59
CA PRO A 187 -3.20 15.01 -8.70
C PRO A 187 -3.28 13.47 -8.70
N SER A 188 -4.41 12.93 -8.25
CA SER A 188 -4.61 11.48 -8.15
C SER A 188 -4.39 10.72 -9.46
N GLN A 189 -4.72 11.32 -10.61
CA GLN A 189 -4.42 10.72 -11.92
C GLN A 189 -2.91 10.61 -12.17
N ALA A 190 -2.13 11.62 -11.79
CA ALA A 190 -0.67 11.58 -11.96
C ALA A 190 -0.03 10.54 -11.05
N MET A 191 -0.54 10.37 -9.82
CA MET A 191 -0.09 9.30 -8.93
C MET A 191 -0.34 7.91 -9.55
N GLY A 192 -1.51 7.68 -10.15
CA GLY A 192 -1.81 6.42 -10.83
C GLY A 192 -0.89 6.14 -12.04
N VAL A 193 -0.59 7.16 -12.84
CA VAL A 193 0.37 7.02 -13.96
C VAL A 193 1.77 6.69 -13.46
N LEU A 194 2.19 7.32 -12.36
CA LEU A 194 3.51 7.11 -11.77
C LEU A 194 3.65 5.70 -11.14
N GLU A 195 2.56 5.17 -10.57
CA GLU A 195 2.51 3.78 -10.08
C GLU A 195 2.72 2.78 -11.23
N VAL A 196 1.99 2.93 -12.35
CA VAL A 196 2.16 2.08 -13.54
C VAL A 196 3.57 2.21 -14.14
N PHE A 197 4.12 3.43 -14.15
CA PHE A 197 5.48 3.65 -14.60
C PHE A 197 6.50 2.93 -13.70
N HIS A 198 6.36 3.04 -12.38
CA HIS A 198 7.23 2.35 -11.42
C HIS A 198 7.16 0.83 -11.55
N GLU A 199 5.95 0.28 -11.75
CA GLU A 199 5.74 -1.14 -12.05
C GLU A 199 6.55 -1.57 -13.28
N GLY A 200 6.47 -0.81 -14.38
CA GLY A 200 7.24 -1.06 -15.60
C GLY A 200 8.76 -1.00 -15.36
N VAL A 201 9.24 -0.02 -14.61
CA VAL A 201 10.67 0.08 -14.23
C VAL A 201 11.10 -1.15 -13.42
N GLY A 202 10.27 -1.62 -12.50
CA GLY A 202 10.50 -2.84 -11.74
C GLY A 202 10.64 -4.07 -12.63
N ILE A 203 9.75 -4.26 -13.60
CA ILE A 203 9.81 -5.37 -14.57
C ILE A 203 11.11 -5.32 -15.40
N VAL A 204 11.50 -4.12 -15.85
CA VAL A 204 12.76 -3.93 -16.58
C VAL A 204 13.97 -4.27 -15.71
N LEU A 205 13.96 -3.91 -14.42
CA LEU A 205 15.02 -4.28 -13.49
C LEU A 205 15.11 -5.81 -13.32
N VAL A 206 13.98 -6.51 -13.20
CA VAL A 206 13.94 -7.98 -13.11
C VAL A 206 14.54 -8.63 -14.35
N GLY A 207 14.13 -8.17 -15.54
CA GLY A 207 14.70 -8.65 -16.81
C GLY A 207 16.21 -8.37 -16.92
N SER A 208 16.65 -7.19 -16.49
CA SER A 208 18.05 -6.80 -16.46
C SER A 208 18.88 -7.65 -15.49
N ALA A 209 18.33 -7.93 -14.31
CA ALA A 209 18.96 -8.78 -13.30
C ALA A 209 19.11 -10.23 -13.79
N PHE A 210 18.06 -10.77 -14.42
CA PHE A 210 18.12 -12.10 -15.05
C PHE A 210 19.14 -12.13 -16.20
N TRP A 211 19.15 -11.10 -17.05
CA TRP A 211 20.14 -10.98 -18.11
C TRP A 211 21.56 -10.99 -17.55
N LEU A 212 21.85 -10.15 -16.54
CA LEU A 212 23.17 -10.13 -15.87
C LEU A 212 23.53 -11.48 -15.26
N LEU A 213 22.56 -12.20 -14.70
CA LEU A 213 22.77 -13.53 -14.13
C LEU A 213 23.22 -14.54 -15.19
N VAL A 214 22.69 -14.47 -16.41
CA VAL A 214 23.00 -15.43 -17.48
C VAL A 214 24.19 -14.98 -18.35
N SER A 215 24.33 -13.68 -18.62
CA SER A 215 25.31 -13.15 -19.58
C SER A 215 26.65 -12.77 -18.97
N SER A 216 26.72 -12.52 -17.66
CA SER A 216 27.97 -12.13 -17.02
C SER A 216 28.96 -13.31 -16.97
N LYS A 217 30.08 -13.16 -17.69
CA LYS A 217 31.23 -14.08 -17.62
C LYS A 217 32.16 -13.77 -16.44
N SER A 218 32.02 -12.60 -15.83
CA SER A 218 32.77 -12.19 -14.64
C SER A 218 32.29 -12.96 -13.41
N GLU A 219 33.19 -13.19 -12.45
CA GLU A 219 32.84 -13.79 -11.17
C GLU A 219 31.76 -12.98 -10.44
N LYS A 220 30.79 -13.68 -9.86
CA LYS A 220 29.66 -13.09 -9.15
C LYS A 220 29.98 -13.00 -7.66
N GLY A 221 30.37 -11.81 -7.22
CA GLY A 221 30.68 -11.54 -5.82
C GLY A 221 29.45 -11.44 -4.91
N ALA A 222 29.69 -11.20 -3.61
CA ALA A 222 28.64 -11.11 -2.60
C ALA A 222 27.59 -10.04 -2.89
N PHE A 223 27.99 -8.85 -3.37
CA PHE A 223 27.06 -7.78 -3.73
C PHE A 223 26.13 -8.18 -4.87
N PHE A 224 26.61 -8.94 -5.85
CA PHE A 224 25.76 -9.44 -6.92
C PHE A 224 24.66 -10.35 -6.37
N TRP A 225 25.01 -11.32 -5.52
CA TRP A 225 24.02 -12.25 -4.94
C TRP A 225 23.05 -11.58 -3.98
N LEU A 226 23.50 -10.61 -3.17
CA LEU A 226 22.61 -9.81 -2.34
C LEU A 226 21.65 -8.97 -3.19
N GLY A 227 22.12 -8.42 -4.32
CA GLY A 227 21.28 -7.73 -5.28
C GLY A 227 20.22 -8.63 -5.90
N ILE A 228 20.60 -9.86 -6.31
CA ILE A 228 19.65 -10.86 -6.84
C ILE A 228 18.61 -11.24 -5.79
N LEU A 229 19.02 -11.47 -4.55
CA LEU A 229 18.09 -11.74 -3.45
C LEU A 229 17.10 -10.58 -3.24
N GLY A 230 17.60 -9.35 -3.29
CA GLY A 230 16.77 -8.16 -3.16
C GLY A 230 15.77 -8.02 -4.31
N VAL A 231 16.22 -8.17 -5.55
CA VAL A 231 15.34 -8.14 -6.72
C VAL A 231 14.30 -9.25 -6.63
N ALA A 232 14.66 -10.47 -6.23
CA ALA A 232 13.72 -11.57 -6.04
C ALA A 232 12.66 -11.26 -4.98
N PHE A 233 13.07 -10.73 -3.82
CA PHE A 233 12.14 -10.32 -2.77
C PHE A 233 11.17 -9.22 -3.24
N MET A 234 11.69 -8.18 -3.91
CA MET A 234 10.88 -7.09 -4.45
C MET A 234 9.95 -7.57 -5.56
N THR A 235 10.37 -8.53 -6.38
CA THR A 235 9.54 -9.15 -7.42
C THR A 235 8.37 -9.92 -6.82
N VAL A 236 8.63 -10.75 -5.81
CA VAL A 236 7.57 -11.55 -5.16
C VAL A 236 6.55 -10.63 -4.50
N THR A 237 7.01 -9.64 -3.71
CA THR A 237 6.10 -8.69 -3.05
C THR A 237 5.34 -7.84 -4.07
N GLY A 238 6.00 -7.32 -5.11
CA GLY A 238 5.35 -6.56 -6.19
C GLY A 238 4.31 -7.38 -6.95
N ALA A 239 4.64 -8.62 -7.34
CA ALA A 239 3.71 -9.51 -8.04
C ALA A 239 2.47 -9.83 -7.20
N ILE A 240 2.61 -9.99 -5.88
CA ILE A 240 1.46 -10.18 -5.00
C ILE A 240 0.59 -8.92 -4.97
N LEU A 241 1.19 -7.73 -4.85
CA LEU A 241 0.44 -6.46 -4.84
C LEU A 241 -0.34 -6.22 -6.13
N MET A 242 0.20 -6.66 -7.28
CA MET A 242 -0.46 -6.54 -8.58
C MET A 242 -1.60 -7.54 -8.78
N THR A 243 -1.58 -8.68 -8.09
CA THR A 243 -2.51 -9.80 -8.36
C THR A 243 -3.57 -10.01 -7.29
N THR A 244 -3.39 -9.46 -6.09
CA THR A 244 -4.33 -9.67 -4.98
C THR A 244 -5.21 -8.46 -4.71
N ASP A 245 -6.52 -8.69 -4.60
CA ASP A 245 -7.50 -7.69 -4.16
C ASP A 245 -7.86 -7.84 -2.67
N ALA A 246 -7.31 -8.85 -1.99
CA ALA A 246 -7.57 -9.09 -0.58
C ALA A 246 -6.90 -8.00 0.26
N ILE A 247 -7.68 -7.04 0.76
CA ILE A 247 -7.18 -5.86 1.47
C ILE A 247 -6.23 -6.21 2.62
N SER A 248 -6.54 -7.24 3.41
CA SER A 248 -5.67 -7.67 4.50
C SER A 248 -4.31 -8.19 4.01
N ILE A 249 -4.25 -8.89 2.87
CA ILE A 249 -2.99 -9.40 2.32
C ILE A 249 -2.20 -8.23 1.72
N ARG A 250 -2.86 -7.37 0.94
CA ARG A 250 -2.25 -6.19 0.34
C ARG A 250 -1.54 -5.34 1.39
N GLN A 251 -2.20 -5.03 2.51
CA GLN A 251 -1.61 -4.18 3.56
C GLN A 251 -0.35 -4.78 4.18
N ILE A 252 -0.33 -6.10 4.43
CA ILE A 252 0.87 -6.79 4.94
C ILE A 252 2.00 -6.72 3.90
N VAL A 253 1.69 -7.01 2.64
CA VAL A 253 2.69 -7.08 1.56
C VAL A 253 3.21 -5.69 1.19
N PHE A 254 2.37 -4.65 1.24
CA PHE A 254 2.79 -3.26 1.04
C PHE A 254 3.86 -2.87 2.06
N THR A 255 3.62 -3.14 3.35
CA THR A 255 4.61 -2.88 4.40
C THR A 255 5.90 -3.67 4.16
N LEU A 256 5.82 -4.94 3.72
CA LEU A 256 7.01 -5.75 3.41
C LEU A 256 7.78 -5.20 2.19
N HIS A 257 7.07 -4.75 1.16
CA HIS A 257 7.66 -4.15 -0.03
C HIS A 257 8.41 -2.86 0.34
N ASP A 258 7.80 -2.01 1.16
CA ASP A 258 8.40 -0.77 1.65
C ASP A 258 9.64 -1.04 2.55
N ILE A 259 9.61 -2.08 3.40
CA ILE A 259 10.79 -2.52 4.17
C ILE A 259 11.91 -2.93 3.22
N GLY A 260 11.58 -3.72 2.19
CA GLY A 260 12.53 -4.12 1.15
C GLY A 260 13.15 -2.91 0.46
N ALA A 261 12.33 -1.93 0.07
CA ALA A 261 12.79 -0.70 -0.55
C ALA A 261 13.80 0.06 0.33
N VAL A 262 13.53 0.24 1.63
CA VAL A 262 14.47 0.87 2.57
C VAL A 262 15.77 0.08 2.70
N VAL A 263 15.68 -1.24 2.89
CA VAL A 263 16.85 -2.09 3.13
C VAL A 263 17.76 -2.14 1.89
N PHE A 264 17.19 -2.41 0.71
CA PHE A 264 17.97 -2.59 -0.51
C PHE A 264 18.46 -1.26 -1.09
N SER A 265 17.74 -0.16 -0.90
CA SER A 265 18.24 1.19 -1.24
C SER A 265 19.48 1.55 -0.42
N THR A 266 19.40 1.35 0.90
CA THR A 266 20.50 1.63 1.83
C THR A 266 21.71 0.75 1.54
N LEU A 267 21.48 -0.54 1.25
CA LEU A 267 22.54 -1.46 0.83
C LEU A 267 23.21 -0.97 -0.47
N ALA A 268 22.43 -0.67 -1.50
CA ALA A 268 22.97 -0.24 -2.79
C ALA A 268 23.78 1.05 -2.66
N ALA A 269 23.26 2.06 -1.95
CA ALA A 269 24.00 3.31 -1.67
C ALA A 269 25.30 3.05 -0.90
N SER A 270 25.26 2.17 0.12
CA SER A 270 26.44 1.81 0.91
C SER A 270 27.52 1.13 0.08
N VAL A 271 27.15 0.25 -0.87
CA VAL A 271 28.08 -0.39 -1.80
C VAL A 271 28.84 0.66 -2.61
N PHE A 272 28.15 1.69 -3.11
CA PHE A 272 28.80 2.78 -3.86
C PHE A 272 29.74 3.58 -2.98
N LEU A 273 29.27 4.05 -1.81
CA LEU A 273 30.10 4.82 -0.87
C LEU A 273 31.38 4.05 -0.50
N LEU A 274 31.27 2.77 -0.15
CA LEU A 274 32.42 1.93 0.19
C LEU A 274 33.37 1.73 -0.99
N THR A 275 32.84 1.57 -2.20
CA THR A 275 33.64 1.38 -3.41
C THR A 275 34.47 2.63 -3.72
N PHE A 276 33.84 3.81 -3.65
CA PHE A 276 34.54 5.08 -3.85
C PHE A 276 35.58 5.36 -2.76
N LEU A 277 35.25 5.10 -1.49
CA LEU A 277 36.21 5.25 -0.39
C LEU A 277 37.42 4.33 -0.55
N ARG A 278 37.23 3.09 -1.03
CA ARG A 278 38.32 2.16 -1.33
C ARG A 278 39.17 2.60 -2.51
N ALA A 279 38.55 3.13 -3.57
CA ALA A 279 39.27 3.66 -4.73
C ALA A 279 40.20 4.82 -4.31
N ARG A 280 39.69 5.76 -3.51
CA ARG A 280 40.46 6.91 -3.00
C ARG A 280 41.64 6.52 -2.10
N ARG A 281 41.57 5.40 -1.36
CA ARG A 281 42.70 4.92 -0.54
C ARG A 281 43.83 4.28 -1.35
N LYS A 282 43.56 3.90 -2.61
CA LYS A 282 44.51 3.18 -3.47
C LYS A 282 45.21 4.07 -4.51
N GLY A 283 44.72 5.30 -4.73
CA GLY A 283 45.38 6.35 -5.50
C GLY A 283 46.11 7.29 -4.57
#